data_AF-A0A6P0W438-F1
#
_entry.id   AF-A0A6P0W438-F1
#
_cell.length_a   1.000
_cell.length_b   1.000
_cell.length_c   1.000
_cell.angle_alpha   90.00
_cell.angle_beta   90.00
_cell.angle_gamma   90.00
#
_symmetry.space_group_name_H-M   'P 1'
#
loop_
_entity.id
_entity.type
_entity.pdbx_description
1 polymer ?
#
loop_
_entity_poly.entity_id
_entity_poly.type
_entity_poly.pdbx_seq_one_letter_code
_entity_poly.pdbx_strand_id
1 'polypeptide(L)'
;MFDLTGIVSITSNQITGTTGFAGNIDTINPDNSYRASGQGIAFLNNTAGQVDLNIADNAITDNANQGVALGNLSGTIVITDNNIFNTSGTTGNVDNANPNNSELFTGEGIAFNNDTVQNVNLTIARNTLNNNTSRGISLVNLLGQVTIDDNEISDTQGAIPFDGASTAFPVGQGIAFTNDSGDVNLTISNNRILRNLNQGILLTDINGTVGINNNIITDTRGNLAIININDFAAVDFSTLTSITNIDDFSDQAALNEMAGVIASDLPTGQGIVVANAPDNLNLTIDGNEIRDNHSQGIALDDLPDDTVTITGNTITGTSGAFVNNNVSFSTGQGILAIHANENLNLTISEDNQISDNFEDGIVVVVGDLVGGLTGATAAITIDGNRLTNNGVDTDDSMSNDIRGDGIRIIANGNPVVNSLNINNNMITGNRDDGIQVTADGLAQITTAISNNTINQNIQEGIFLGNVVTLGRIIADVQMNTLMNNGGNALEANPGALGNICLNLSDNNSNTDYLLRNDAMIPGTLLVVAPINPGGMGPVTMMGVVGNVPNCP
;
A
#
# COMPACT_ATOMS: atom_id res chain seq x y z
N MET A 1 3.18 32.19 30.31
CA MET A 1 3.14 32.12 28.83
C MET A 1 4.39 32.81 28.29
N PHE A 2 5.46 32.06 28.04
CA PHE A 2 6.58 32.56 27.27
C PHE A 2 6.20 32.48 25.80
N ASP A 3 6.17 33.62 25.13
CA ASP A 3 6.07 33.68 23.68
C ASP A 3 7.44 33.32 23.12
N LEU A 4 7.63 32.05 22.74
CA LEU A 4 8.84 31.59 22.07
C LEU A 4 8.83 32.12 20.64
N THR A 5 9.06 33.42 20.47
CA THR A 5 9.34 34.02 19.17
C THR A 5 10.86 34.13 19.00
N GLY A 6 11.39 33.52 17.93
CA GLY A 6 12.82 33.56 17.61
C GLY A 6 13.38 32.22 17.14
N ILE A 7 14.71 32.21 16.97
CA ILE A 7 15.46 31.02 16.55
C ILE A 7 15.87 30.24 17.79
N VAL A 8 15.44 28.99 17.90
CA VAL A 8 15.90 28.04 18.92
C VAL A 8 16.81 27.02 18.24
N SER A 9 18.03 26.84 18.76
CA SER A 9 18.97 25.86 18.23
C SER A 9 19.49 24.94 19.33
N ILE A 10 19.35 23.63 19.13
CA ILE A 10 19.88 22.57 19.98
C ILE A 10 20.87 21.76 19.15
N THR A 11 22.16 21.90 19.45
CA THR A 11 23.23 21.27 18.68
C THR A 11 24.25 20.54 19.53
N SER A 12 24.75 19.40 19.01
CA SER A 12 25.89 18.68 19.57
C SER A 12 25.74 18.19 21.01
N ASN A 13 24.54 17.74 21.40
CA ASN A 13 24.27 17.22 22.75
C ASN A 13 24.35 15.69 22.80
N GLN A 14 24.77 15.17 23.95
CA GLN A 14 24.54 13.78 24.34
C GLN A 14 23.40 13.74 25.35
N ILE A 15 22.29 13.11 24.97
CA ILE A 15 21.07 13.02 25.75
C ILE A 15 20.81 11.54 25.99
N THR A 16 20.83 11.13 27.26
CA THR A 16 20.51 9.76 27.67
C THR A 16 19.38 9.84 28.69
N GLY A 17 18.22 9.27 28.37
CA GLY A 17 16.97 9.47 29.11
C GLY A 17 16.46 8.22 29.82
N THR A 18 17.19 7.68 30.81
CA THR A 18 16.74 6.49 31.54
C THR A 18 15.62 6.82 32.55
N THR A 19 14.39 6.37 32.30
CA THR A 19 13.22 6.25 33.23
C THR A 19 13.19 7.17 34.48
N GLY A 20 13.52 8.46 34.30
CA GLY A 20 13.76 9.41 35.38
C GLY A 20 14.36 10.70 34.82
N PHE A 21 14.01 11.84 35.43
CA PHE A 21 14.21 13.24 34.96
C PHE A 21 15.64 13.71 34.62
N ALA A 22 16.64 12.82 34.57
CA ALA A 22 18.01 13.19 34.26
C ALA A 22 18.24 13.13 32.74
N GLY A 23 18.28 14.29 32.07
CA GLY A 23 18.76 14.40 30.68
C GLY A 23 17.95 15.31 29.75
N ASN A 24 16.72 15.67 30.09
CA ASN A 24 15.82 16.33 29.14
C ASN A 24 16.19 17.80 28.89
N ILE A 25 16.31 18.18 27.61
CA ILE A 25 16.22 19.59 27.21
C ILE A 25 14.74 19.92 27.10
N ASP A 26 14.21 20.42 28.21
CA ASP A 26 12.83 20.85 28.34
C ASP A 26 12.79 22.39 28.39
N THR A 27 12.31 23.02 27.33
CA THR A 27 12.11 24.49 27.27
C THR A 27 10.70 24.91 27.70
N ILE A 28 9.93 24.06 28.39
CA ILE A 28 8.53 24.32 28.74
C ILE A 28 8.37 25.54 29.68
N ASN A 29 7.36 26.35 29.33
CA ASN A 29 6.70 27.37 30.14
C ASN A 29 6.50 26.88 31.60
N PRO A 30 7.09 27.53 32.63
CA PRO A 30 7.09 27.04 34.01
C PRO A 30 5.69 26.91 34.66
N ASP A 31 4.65 27.41 33.99
CA ASP A 31 3.26 27.38 34.47
C ASP A 31 2.51 26.07 34.13
N ASN A 32 3.06 25.16 33.31
CA ASN A 32 2.43 23.87 33.00
C ASN A 32 3.09 22.75 33.81
N SER A 33 2.43 22.25 34.87
CA SER A 33 2.99 21.34 35.87
C SER A 33 3.24 19.90 35.40
N TYR A 34 3.12 19.64 34.10
CA TYR A 34 3.27 18.31 33.50
C TYR A 34 4.59 18.23 32.74
N ARG A 35 5.63 17.83 33.46
CA ARG A 35 6.95 17.58 32.88
C ARG A 35 6.91 16.27 32.11
N ALA A 36 7.21 16.34 30.83
CA ALA A 36 7.28 15.20 29.95
C ALA A 36 8.50 14.34 30.39
N SER A 37 8.28 13.34 31.24
CA SER A 37 9.34 12.44 31.70
C SER A 37 9.57 11.36 30.65
N GLY A 38 10.80 11.22 30.16
CA GLY A 38 11.18 10.14 29.25
C GLY A 38 11.37 10.53 27.78
N GLN A 39 11.18 11.80 27.39
CA GLN A 39 11.61 12.29 26.07
C GLN A 39 13.08 12.75 26.06
N GLY A 40 13.77 12.65 24.94
CA GLY A 40 15.10 13.25 24.78
C GLY A 40 15.02 14.77 24.65
N ILE A 41 14.39 15.24 23.56
CA ILE A 41 14.12 16.65 23.28
C ILE A 41 12.60 16.85 23.14
N ALA A 42 12.02 17.81 23.83
CA ALA A 42 10.57 18.06 23.78
C ALA A 42 10.23 19.54 23.64
N PHE A 43 9.38 19.86 22.64
CA PHE A 43 8.75 21.16 22.45
C PHE A 43 7.24 20.96 22.28
N LEU A 44 6.50 21.00 23.39
CA LEU A 44 5.06 20.71 23.40
C LEU A 44 4.24 21.96 23.76
N ASN A 45 3.05 22.09 23.15
CA ASN A 45 1.99 23.04 23.52
C ASN A 45 2.35 24.54 23.34
N ASN A 46 3.06 24.89 22.27
CA ASN A 46 3.37 26.29 21.92
C ASN A 46 2.19 26.96 21.20
N THR A 47 1.27 27.51 21.98
CA THR A 47 -0.07 27.88 21.50
C THR A 47 -0.18 29.17 20.67
N ALA A 48 0.90 29.86 20.26
CA ALA A 48 0.73 31.10 19.47
C ALA A 48 1.96 31.68 18.72
N GLY A 49 3.08 30.95 18.55
CA GLY A 49 4.31 31.54 18.00
C GLY A 49 4.85 30.80 16.78
N GLN A 50 5.28 31.55 15.75
CA GLN A 50 6.18 31.03 14.73
C GLN A 50 7.54 30.75 15.38
N VAL A 51 7.94 29.49 15.42
CA VAL A 51 9.22 29.04 15.96
C VAL A 51 10.09 28.58 14.80
N ASP A 52 11.27 29.20 14.67
CA ASP A 52 12.32 28.63 13.83
C ASP A 52 13.19 27.72 14.70
N LEU A 53 12.98 26.41 14.58
CA LEU A 53 13.62 25.39 15.42
C LEU A 53 14.66 24.61 14.61
N ASN A 54 15.88 24.53 15.14
CA ASN A 54 16.95 23.72 14.56
C ASN A 54 17.51 22.72 15.59
N ILE A 55 17.26 21.43 15.37
CA ILE A 55 17.77 20.32 16.19
C ILE A 55 18.78 19.54 15.35
N ALA A 56 20.08 19.67 15.65
CA ALA A 56 21.09 19.00 14.85
C ALA A 56 22.27 18.37 15.62
N ASP A 57 22.89 17.35 15.03
CA ASP A 57 24.10 16.70 15.55
C ASP A 57 23.96 16.13 16.99
N ASN A 58 22.75 15.73 17.41
CA ASN A 58 22.54 15.19 18.75
C ASN A 58 22.64 13.67 18.76
N ALA A 59 23.13 13.10 19.87
CA ALA A 59 23.04 11.67 20.17
C ALA A 59 22.02 11.47 21.29
N ILE A 60 20.91 10.80 20.99
CA ILE A 60 19.73 10.65 21.85
C ILE A 60 19.51 9.15 22.08
N THR A 61 19.73 8.64 23.30
CA THR A 61 19.69 7.19 23.58
C THR A 61 18.80 6.83 24.76
N ASP A 62 18.23 5.63 24.70
CA ASP A 62 17.55 4.94 25.81
C ASP A 62 16.39 5.76 26.41
N ASN A 63 15.60 6.41 25.57
CA ASN A 63 14.49 7.27 25.97
C ASN A 63 13.23 6.43 26.23
N ALA A 64 12.53 6.74 27.31
CA ALA A 64 11.33 5.98 27.70
C ALA A 64 10.07 6.32 26.87
N ASN A 65 10.04 7.47 26.17
CA ASN A 65 8.89 7.89 25.37
C ASN A 65 9.28 8.24 23.94
N GLN A 66 9.90 9.39 23.70
CA GLN A 66 10.27 9.84 22.35
C GLN A 66 11.73 10.30 22.31
N GLY A 67 12.41 10.11 21.18
CA GLY A 67 13.70 10.75 20.97
C GLY A 67 13.54 12.27 20.86
N VAL A 68 12.74 12.70 19.89
CA VAL A 68 12.31 14.09 19.69
C VAL A 68 10.78 14.14 19.66
N ALA A 69 10.17 14.97 20.50
CA ALA A 69 8.72 15.19 20.53
C ALA A 69 8.38 16.66 20.29
N LEU A 70 7.65 16.93 19.21
CA LEU A 70 7.19 18.26 18.82
C LEU A 70 5.66 18.30 18.84
N GLY A 71 5.10 19.40 19.32
CA GLY A 71 3.67 19.53 19.51
C GLY A 71 3.18 20.95 19.30
N ASN A 72 2.25 21.15 18.37
CA ASN A 72 1.59 22.43 18.12
C ASN A 72 2.60 23.57 17.83
N LEU A 73 3.43 23.39 16.79
CA LEU A 73 4.41 24.38 16.34
C LEU A 73 4.06 24.89 14.93
N SER A 74 4.43 26.14 14.62
CA SER A 74 4.50 26.68 13.26
C SER A 74 5.87 27.28 12.98
N GLY A 75 6.15 27.56 11.70
CA GLY A 75 7.43 28.15 11.27
C GLY A 75 8.34 27.14 10.59
N THR A 76 9.65 27.39 10.64
CA THR A 76 10.64 26.53 9.99
C THR A 76 11.24 25.59 11.01
N ILE A 77 11.04 24.28 10.85
CA ILE A 77 11.53 23.28 11.78
C ILE A 77 12.49 22.37 11.02
N VAL A 78 13.73 22.28 11.50
CA VAL A 78 14.80 21.49 10.90
C VAL A 78 15.34 20.52 11.94
N ILE A 79 15.28 19.22 11.64
CA ILE A 79 15.81 18.13 12.46
C ILE A 79 16.82 17.36 11.60
N THR A 80 18.12 17.56 11.83
CA THR A 80 19.14 16.97 10.97
C THR A 80 20.31 16.33 11.67
N ASP A 81 20.91 15.30 11.06
CA ASP A 81 22.17 14.74 11.53
C ASP A 81 22.12 14.20 12.98
N ASN A 82 20.92 13.79 13.45
CA ASN A 82 20.75 13.23 14.79
C ASN A 82 20.84 11.70 14.79
N ASN A 83 21.32 11.16 15.89
CA ASN A 83 21.49 9.74 16.16
C ASN A 83 20.55 9.34 17.31
N ILE A 84 19.42 8.70 16.99
CA ILE A 84 18.36 8.36 17.94
C ILE A 84 18.27 6.83 18.09
N PHE A 85 18.57 6.32 19.28
CA PHE A 85 18.66 4.88 19.56
C PHE A 85 17.81 4.45 20.75
N ASN A 86 17.25 3.24 20.67
CA ASN A 86 16.60 2.56 21.78
C ASN A 86 15.49 3.39 22.44
N THR A 87 14.63 4.04 21.65
CA THR A 87 13.45 4.68 22.22
C THR A 87 12.45 3.59 22.60
N SER A 88 12.33 3.32 23.90
CA SER A 88 11.54 2.24 24.45
C SER A 88 10.34 2.78 25.21
N GLY A 89 9.15 2.63 24.66
CA GLY A 89 7.89 2.98 25.31
C GLY A 89 7.09 1.76 25.71
N THR A 90 6.56 1.73 26.94
CA THR A 90 5.34 0.95 27.17
C THR A 90 4.23 1.71 26.45
N THR A 91 3.65 1.07 25.45
CA THR A 91 2.47 1.54 24.74
C THR A 91 1.43 2.06 25.71
N GLY A 92 1.32 3.37 25.77
CA GLY A 92 0.41 4.11 26.60
C GLY A 92 0.39 5.48 25.99
N ASN A 93 -0.79 6.05 25.85
CA ASN A 93 -0.89 7.43 25.41
C ASN A 93 -0.04 8.26 26.38
N VAL A 94 0.94 9.04 25.86
CA VAL A 94 1.59 10.01 26.74
C VAL A 94 0.48 10.96 27.12
N ASP A 95 0.02 10.87 28.36
CA ASP A 95 -1.05 11.71 28.93
C ASP A 95 -0.55 13.16 28.93
N ASN A 96 -0.53 13.75 27.75
CA ASN A 96 -0.17 15.12 27.52
C ASN A 96 -1.39 15.89 27.98
N ALA A 97 -1.23 16.72 29.00
CA ALA A 97 -2.33 17.46 29.63
C ALA A 97 -3.05 18.46 28.69
N ASN A 98 -2.75 18.43 27.39
CA ASN A 98 -3.60 18.96 26.35
C ASN A 98 -4.54 17.83 25.87
N PRO A 99 -5.83 17.82 26.28
CA PRO A 99 -6.80 16.81 25.90
C PRO A 99 -7.08 16.75 24.39
N ASN A 100 -6.51 17.67 23.61
CA ASN A 100 -6.62 17.70 22.17
C ASN A 100 -5.41 17.04 21.46
N ASN A 101 -4.32 16.69 22.18
CA ASN A 101 -3.06 16.18 21.62
C ASN A 101 -2.95 14.65 21.74
N SER A 102 -4.03 13.96 21.37
CA SER A 102 -4.30 12.57 21.76
C SER A 102 -3.47 11.50 21.05
N GLU A 103 -2.49 11.86 20.21
CA GLU A 103 -1.87 10.92 19.25
C GLU A 103 -0.34 10.77 19.34
N LEU A 104 0.32 11.30 20.37
CA LEU A 104 1.75 11.02 20.58
C LEU A 104 1.95 9.68 21.28
N PHE A 105 2.47 8.69 20.54
CA PHE A 105 2.74 7.36 21.08
C PHE A 105 4.12 7.28 21.72
N THR A 106 4.26 6.51 22.80
CA THR A 106 5.57 6.17 23.34
C THR A 106 6.32 5.22 22.40
N GLY A 107 7.65 5.23 22.45
CA GLY A 107 8.53 4.43 21.61
C GLY A 107 8.87 5.03 20.24
N GLU A 108 8.64 6.33 20.02
CA GLU A 108 8.86 6.97 18.71
C GLU A 108 10.21 7.67 18.61
N GLY A 109 10.94 7.50 17.51
CA GLY A 109 12.22 8.19 17.32
C GLY A 109 12.04 9.70 17.19
N ILE A 110 11.27 10.13 16.19
CA ILE A 110 10.84 11.53 16.00
C ILE A 110 9.31 11.55 15.89
N ALA A 111 8.68 12.37 16.71
CA ALA A 111 7.24 12.53 16.75
C ALA A 111 6.86 14.01 16.60
N PHE A 112 5.91 14.29 15.72
CA PHE A 112 5.33 15.62 15.59
C PHE A 112 3.82 15.51 15.40
N ASN A 113 3.07 15.96 16.40
CA ASN A 113 1.63 16.16 16.29
C ASN A 113 1.26 17.66 16.27
N ASN A 114 0.38 18.06 15.37
CA ASN A 114 -0.17 19.41 15.32
C ASN A 114 -1.70 19.37 15.28
N ASP A 115 -2.34 19.46 16.44
CA ASP A 115 -3.80 19.42 16.56
C ASP A 115 -4.49 20.66 15.98
N THR A 116 -3.70 21.71 15.70
CA THR A 116 -4.19 22.94 15.08
C THR A 116 -3.62 23.08 13.69
N VAL A 117 -4.50 23.33 12.72
CA VAL A 117 -4.19 23.73 11.34
C VAL A 117 -3.16 24.87 11.34
N GLN A 118 -1.88 24.55 11.27
CA GLN A 118 -0.80 25.53 11.16
C GLN A 118 0.15 25.14 10.03
N ASN A 119 0.55 26.15 9.25
CA ASN A 119 1.55 25.98 8.21
C ASN A 119 2.93 25.75 8.85
N VAL A 120 3.49 24.58 8.59
CA VAL A 120 4.84 24.18 9.01
C VAL A 120 5.69 24.00 7.76
N ASN A 121 6.94 24.46 7.82
CA ASN A 121 8.00 24.07 6.90
C ASN A 121 8.93 23.11 7.65
N LEU A 122 8.63 21.82 7.60
CA LEU A 122 9.34 20.78 8.34
C LEU A 122 10.36 20.09 7.43
N THR A 123 11.61 20.00 7.89
CA THR A 123 12.65 19.19 7.27
C THR A 123 13.24 18.22 8.28
N ILE A 124 13.16 16.93 8.01
CA ILE A 124 13.79 15.86 8.78
C ILE A 124 14.80 15.17 7.86
N ALA A 125 16.09 15.39 8.06
CA ALA A 125 17.09 14.84 7.14
C ALA A 125 18.37 14.31 7.76
N ARG A 126 18.97 13.27 7.16
CA ARG A 126 20.24 12.68 7.62
C ARG A 126 20.23 12.18 9.06
N ASN A 127 19.08 11.78 9.58
CA ASN A 127 18.99 11.20 10.91
C ASN A 127 19.17 9.68 10.83
N THR A 128 19.80 9.10 11.85
CA THR A 128 19.83 7.65 12.08
C THR A 128 18.90 7.31 13.23
N LEU A 129 17.87 6.53 12.96
CA LEU A 129 16.86 6.09 13.92
C LEU A 129 16.91 4.56 13.99
N ASN A 130 17.23 3.99 15.14
CA ASN A 130 17.35 2.55 15.27
C ASN A 130 16.73 2.03 16.58
N ASN A 131 16.07 0.87 16.48
CA ASN A 131 15.52 0.15 17.62
C ASN A 131 14.46 0.95 18.41
N ASN A 132 13.57 1.63 17.69
CA ASN A 132 12.41 2.33 18.28
C ASN A 132 11.26 1.32 18.47
N THR A 133 10.59 1.34 19.62
CA THR A 133 9.56 0.32 19.91
C THR A 133 8.21 0.62 19.25
N SER A 134 7.95 1.83 18.77
CA SER A 134 6.70 2.18 18.07
C SER A 134 6.94 2.56 16.63
N ARG A 135 7.51 3.74 16.36
CA ARG A 135 7.74 4.27 15.00
C ARG A 135 9.11 4.90 14.89
N GLY A 136 9.68 4.91 13.69
CA GLY A 136 10.85 5.73 13.39
C GLY A 136 10.47 7.22 13.41
N ILE A 137 9.73 7.64 12.39
CA ILE A 137 9.18 9.00 12.26
C ILE A 137 7.64 8.91 12.28
N SER A 138 7.00 9.73 13.11
CA SER A 138 5.54 9.79 13.27
C SER A 138 5.08 11.23 13.14
N LEU A 139 4.28 11.52 12.10
CA LEU A 139 3.76 12.85 11.80
C LEU A 139 2.24 12.83 11.77
N VAL A 140 1.62 13.78 12.45
CA VAL A 140 0.16 13.84 12.59
C VAL A 140 -0.31 15.27 12.36
N ASN A 141 -1.32 15.42 11.50
CA ASN A 141 -2.09 16.64 11.26
C ASN A 141 -1.24 17.87 10.90
N LEU A 142 -0.25 17.67 10.03
CA LEU A 142 0.62 18.74 9.56
C LEU A 142 0.10 19.36 8.26
N LEU A 143 0.17 20.68 8.17
CA LEU A 143 -0.09 21.44 6.95
C LEU A 143 1.17 22.18 6.49
N GLY A 144 1.22 22.49 5.20
CA GLY A 144 2.35 23.20 4.60
C GLY A 144 3.32 22.27 3.89
N GLN A 145 4.63 22.50 4.07
CA GLN A 145 5.68 21.75 3.40
C GLN A 145 6.39 20.82 4.37
N VAL A 146 6.41 19.52 4.05
CA VAL A 146 7.13 18.51 4.83
C VAL A 146 8.13 17.80 3.92
N THR A 147 9.38 17.72 4.35
CA THR A 147 10.44 17.00 3.65
C THR A 147 11.14 16.04 4.60
N ILE A 148 11.15 14.76 4.25
CA ILE A 148 11.85 13.68 4.95
C ILE A 148 12.90 13.11 4.01
N ASP A 149 14.18 13.44 4.23
CA ASP A 149 15.24 13.19 3.24
C ASP A 149 16.49 12.50 3.82
N ASP A 150 17.02 11.48 3.15
CA ASP A 150 18.32 10.86 3.49
C ASP A 150 18.41 10.33 4.94
N ASN A 151 17.31 9.82 5.50
CA ASN A 151 17.33 9.21 6.84
C ASN A 151 17.58 7.70 6.76
N GLU A 152 18.26 7.13 7.77
CA GLU A 152 18.36 5.68 7.97
C GLU A 152 17.47 5.28 9.16
N ILE A 153 16.43 4.49 8.89
CA ILE A 153 15.45 4.03 9.88
C ILE A 153 15.46 2.52 9.91
N SER A 154 15.76 1.92 11.06
CA SER A 154 15.88 0.47 11.16
C SER A 154 15.40 -0.15 12.46
N ASP A 155 14.98 -1.41 12.38
CA ASP A 155 14.62 -2.23 13.54
C ASP A 155 13.49 -1.63 14.39
N THR A 156 12.49 -1.00 13.77
CA THR A 156 11.33 -0.51 14.53
C THR A 156 10.45 -1.70 14.93
N GLN A 157 10.27 -1.92 16.24
CA GLN A 157 9.79 -3.21 16.78
C GLN A 157 8.28 -3.31 16.98
N GLY A 158 7.49 -2.25 16.79
CA GLY A 158 6.03 -2.29 16.89
C GLY A 158 5.48 -3.01 18.12
N ALA A 159 5.75 -2.48 19.32
CA ALA A 159 5.14 -2.97 20.55
C ALA A 159 3.62 -2.80 20.46
N ILE A 160 2.86 -3.89 20.45
CA ILE A 160 1.39 -3.86 20.41
C ILE A 160 0.89 -3.29 21.74
N PRO A 161 0.00 -2.28 21.73
CA PRO A 161 -0.66 -1.83 22.93
C PRO A 161 -1.38 -2.97 23.64
N PHE A 162 -0.93 -3.32 24.86
CA PHE A 162 -1.61 -4.32 25.72
C PHE A 162 -2.89 -3.75 26.37
N ASP A 163 -3.29 -2.56 25.95
CA ASP A 163 -4.48 -1.85 26.38
C ASP A 163 -5.63 -2.27 25.43
N GLY A 164 -6.48 -3.19 25.90
CA GLY A 164 -7.63 -3.70 25.13
C GLY A 164 -8.76 -2.69 24.89
N ALA A 165 -8.52 -1.38 24.99
CA ALA A 165 -9.56 -0.35 24.91
C ALA A 165 -9.31 0.76 23.89
N SER A 166 -8.19 0.80 23.17
CA SER A 166 -7.96 1.81 22.12
C SER A 166 -7.95 1.23 20.72
N THR A 167 -8.52 1.98 19.77
CA THR A 167 -8.49 1.77 18.31
C THR A 167 -7.08 2.03 17.76
N ALA A 168 -6.08 1.45 18.42
CA ALA A 168 -4.69 1.82 18.27
C ALA A 168 -4.27 1.74 16.82
N PHE A 169 -3.75 2.86 16.32
CA PHE A 169 -3.06 2.89 15.04
C PHE A 169 -2.01 1.77 15.00
N PRO A 170 -1.76 1.20 13.81
CA PRO A 170 -0.72 0.21 13.67
C PRO A 170 0.61 0.83 14.12
N VAL A 171 1.40 0.04 14.85
CA VAL A 171 2.76 0.37 15.29
C VAL A 171 3.78 -0.43 14.47
N GLY A 172 5.05 -0.08 14.56
CA GLY A 172 6.16 -0.78 13.92
C GLY A 172 6.57 -0.19 12.57
N GLN A 173 6.13 1.03 12.24
CA GLN A 173 6.46 1.67 10.97
C GLN A 173 7.82 2.36 10.97
N GLY A 174 8.47 2.36 9.80
CA GLY A 174 9.61 3.25 9.56
C GLY A 174 9.17 4.71 9.60
N ILE A 175 8.28 5.09 8.68
CA ILE A 175 7.66 6.42 8.60
C ILE A 175 6.14 6.24 8.62
N ALA A 176 5.45 6.98 9.49
CA ALA A 176 4.00 7.09 9.51
C ALA A 176 3.57 8.55 9.39
N PHE A 177 2.61 8.83 8.52
CA PHE A 177 1.97 10.13 8.40
C PHE A 177 0.45 9.95 8.36
N THR A 178 -0.26 10.61 9.27
CA THR A 178 -1.73 10.75 9.22
C THR A 178 -2.11 12.23 9.13
N ASN A 179 -3.04 12.62 8.24
CA ASN A 179 -3.38 14.04 8.05
C ASN A 179 -4.85 14.36 7.78
N ASP A 180 -5.69 14.30 8.80
CA ASP A 180 -7.11 14.63 8.64
C ASP A 180 -7.42 16.12 8.38
N SER A 181 -6.40 16.99 8.39
CA SER A 181 -6.57 18.43 8.63
C SER A 181 -6.44 19.35 7.41
N GLY A 182 -6.21 18.80 6.20
CA GLY A 182 -6.13 19.54 4.93
C GLY A 182 -4.93 19.18 4.05
N ASP A 183 -4.66 19.99 3.02
CA ASP A 183 -3.61 19.69 2.02
C ASP A 183 -2.19 19.84 2.59
N VAL A 184 -1.34 18.84 2.34
CA VAL A 184 0.11 18.88 2.61
C VAL A 184 0.90 18.75 1.30
N ASN A 185 2.06 19.41 1.25
CA ASN A 185 3.10 19.12 0.25
C ASN A 185 4.19 18.28 0.92
N LEU A 186 4.05 16.96 0.82
CA LEU A 186 4.93 15.99 1.46
C LEU A 186 5.92 15.42 0.43
N THR A 187 7.21 15.45 0.76
CA THR A 187 8.25 14.75 0.01
C THR A 187 9.01 13.81 0.95
N ILE A 188 9.06 12.53 0.61
CA ILE A 188 9.84 11.49 1.28
C ILE A 188 10.88 10.98 0.28
N SER A 189 12.16 11.30 0.49
CA SER A 189 13.20 10.96 -0.48
C SER A 189 14.49 10.38 0.10
N ASN A 190 15.17 9.53 -0.67
CA ASN A 190 16.51 9.03 -0.36
C ASN A 190 16.63 8.32 1.01
N ASN A 191 15.52 7.87 1.61
CA ASN A 191 15.57 7.22 2.92
C ASN A 191 15.91 5.73 2.78
N ARG A 192 16.56 5.18 3.80
CA ARG A 192 16.84 3.74 3.93
C ARG A 192 16.04 3.19 5.11
N ILE A 193 15.03 2.37 4.81
CA ILE A 193 14.04 1.87 5.76
C ILE A 193 14.18 0.34 5.83
N LEU A 194 14.71 -0.18 6.93
CA LEU A 194 15.20 -1.56 7.01
C LEU A 194 14.58 -2.31 8.20
N ARG A 195 14.10 -3.53 8.00
CA ARG A 195 13.80 -4.45 9.12
C ARG A 195 12.74 -3.93 10.10
N ASN A 196 11.77 -3.15 9.61
CA ASN A 196 10.67 -2.67 10.45
C ASN A 196 9.61 -3.76 10.60
N LEU A 197 9.01 -3.87 11.79
CA LEU A 197 8.06 -4.93 12.06
C LEU A 197 6.79 -4.80 11.20
N ASN A 198 6.37 -3.58 10.86
CA ASN A 198 5.11 -3.37 10.15
C ASN A 198 5.33 -2.79 8.75
N GLN A 199 4.85 -1.59 8.43
CA GLN A 199 5.11 -0.95 7.13
C GLN A 199 6.48 -0.26 7.08
N GLY A 200 7.05 -0.14 5.88
CA GLY A 200 8.14 0.79 5.65
C GLY A 200 7.67 2.23 5.76
N ILE A 201 6.75 2.62 4.87
CA ILE A 201 6.06 3.91 4.86
C ILE A 201 4.55 3.65 4.93
N LEU A 202 3.88 4.33 5.85
CA LEU A 202 2.42 4.34 5.97
C LEU A 202 1.92 5.78 5.87
N LEU A 203 1.06 6.05 4.90
CA LEU A 203 0.34 7.31 4.76
C LEU A 203 -1.16 7.01 4.86
N THR A 204 -1.85 7.64 5.81
CA THR A 204 -3.31 7.54 5.92
C THR A 204 -3.94 8.91 5.94
N ASP A 205 -5.15 9.00 5.43
CA ASP A 205 -5.96 10.21 5.51
C ASP A 205 -5.21 11.42 4.95
N ILE A 206 -4.45 11.26 3.85
CA ILE A 206 -3.56 12.32 3.35
C ILE A 206 -4.13 13.01 2.13
N ASN A 207 -4.20 14.34 2.17
CA ASN A 207 -4.58 15.20 1.05
C ASN A 207 -3.40 16.04 0.54
N GLY A 208 -3.48 16.48 -0.71
CA GLY A 208 -2.52 17.42 -1.31
C GLY A 208 -1.54 16.73 -2.28
N THR A 209 -0.28 17.16 -2.28
CA THR A 209 0.75 16.63 -3.18
C THR A 209 1.78 15.82 -2.41
N VAL A 210 1.94 14.56 -2.78
CA VAL A 210 2.83 13.62 -2.10
C VAL A 210 3.80 13.01 -3.10
N GLY A 211 5.10 13.13 -2.81
CA GLY A 211 6.17 12.47 -3.56
C GLY A 211 6.95 11.51 -2.69
N ILE A 212 7.07 10.24 -3.10
CA ILE A 212 7.87 9.20 -2.45
C ILE A 212 8.94 8.75 -3.44
N ASN A 213 10.17 9.23 -3.28
CA ASN A 213 11.18 9.17 -4.33
C ASN A 213 12.51 8.56 -3.88
N ASN A 214 13.06 7.60 -4.64
CA ASN A 214 14.42 7.08 -4.43
C ASN A 214 14.69 6.51 -3.02
N ASN A 215 13.68 5.92 -2.38
CA ASN A 215 13.85 5.27 -1.08
C ASN A 215 14.25 3.80 -1.26
N ILE A 216 14.99 3.25 -0.29
CA ILE A 216 15.28 1.81 -0.17
C ILE A 216 14.47 1.27 1.00
N ILE A 217 13.54 0.36 0.72
CA ILE A 217 12.65 -0.25 1.73
C ILE A 217 12.80 -1.76 1.66
N THR A 218 13.28 -2.38 2.75
CA THR A 218 13.52 -3.84 2.72
C THR A 218 13.31 -4.54 4.05
N ASP A 219 12.91 -5.82 3.96
CA ASP A 219 12.70 -6.74 5.08
C ASP A 219 11.67 -6.17 6.06
N THR A 220 10.56 -5.61 5.56
CA THR A 220 9.43 -5.28 6.44
C THR A 220 8.67 -6.56 6.77
N ARG A 221 8.56 -6.89 8.06
CA ARG A 221 8.30 -8.29 8.46
C ARG A 221 6.84 -8.66 8.67
N GLY A 222 5.96 -7.67 8.65
CA GLY A 222 4.60 -7.85 9.16
C GLY A 222 4.61 -8.19 10.65
N ASN A 223 3.61 -7.71 11.37
CA ASN A 223 3.40 -8.19 12.70
C ASN A 223 2.83 -9.60 12.57
N LEU A 224 3.63 -10.61 12.90
CA LEU A 224 3.20 -11.99 12.91
C LEU A 224 2.06 -12.10 13.92
N ALA A 225 0.82 -12.06 13.44
CA ALA A 225 -0.38 -11.83 14.24
C ALA A 225 -0.29 -12.52 15.60
N ILE A 226 0.06 -11.75 16.63
CA ILE A 226 -0.11 -12.21 18.00
C ILE A 226 -1.60 -12.08 18.23
N ILE A 227 -2.31 -13.19 18.00
CA ILE A 227 -3.73 -13.31 18.31
C ILE A 227 -3.93 -12.75 19.73
N ASN A 228 -4.70 -11.68 19.86
CA ASN A 228 -5.01 -11.09 21.15
C ASN A 228 -6.04 -12.00 21.85
N ILE A 229 -5.55 -13.00 22.59
CA ILE A 229 -6.40 -14.05 23.20
C ILE A 229 -7.03 -13.61 24.53
N ASN A 230 -7.02 -12.32 24.85
CA ASN A 230 -7.48 -11.83 26.16
C ASN A 230 -8.99 -12.01 26.41
N ASP A 231 -9.79 -12.35 25.39
CA ASP A 231 -11.20 -12.73 25.55
C ASP A 231 -11.45 -14.24 25.75
N PHE A 232 -10.42 -15.10 25.66
CA PHE A 232 -10.55 -16.53 26.02
C PHE A 232 -9.92 -16.81 27.39
N ALA A 233 -10.60 -16.36 28.45
CA ALA A 233 -10.24 -16.64 29.83
C ALA A 233 -10.45 -18.13 30.24
N ALA A 234 -9.89 -19.10 29.51
CA ALA A 234 -9.90 -20.52 29.92
C ALA A 234 -9.00 -21.49 29.12
N VAL A 235 -8.07 -21.05 28.26
CA VAL A 235 -7.24 -21.99 27.48
C VAL A 235 -5.83 -22.12 28.11
N ASP A 236 -5.48 -23.34 28.54
CA ASP A 236 -4.13 -23.68 29.03
C ASP A 236 -3.18 -23.88 27.85
N PHE A 237 -2.34 -22.87 27.58
CA PHE A 237 -1.41 -22.82 26.47
C PHE A 237 -0.11 -23.62 26.69
N SER A 238 0.07 -24.29 27.81
CA SER A 238 1.29 -25.06 28.09
C SER A 238 1.51 -26.27 27.17
N THR A 239 0.55 -26.58 26.28
CA THR A 239 0.58 -27.72 25.36
C THR A 239 0.56 -27.33 23.87
N LEU A 240 0.54 -26.04 23.53
CA LEU A 240 0.33 -25.57 22.16
C LEU A 240 1.66 -25.32 21.45
N THR A 241 2.14 -26.28 20.65
CA THR A 241 3.40 -26.16 19.88
C THR A 241 3.24 -25.53 18.49
N SER A 242 2.02 -25.35 18.00
CA SER A 242 1.69 -24.63 16.75
C SER A 242 0.18 -24.38 16.65
N ILE A 243 -0.24 -23.16 16.29
CA ILE A 243 -1.62 -22.87 15.85
C ILE A 243 -1.58 -22.80 14.33
N THR A 244 -2.21 -23.75 13.65
CA THR A 244 -2.23 -23.82 12.17
C THR A 244 -3.64 -23.75 11.56
N ASN A 245 -4.69 -23.46 12.33
CA ASN A 245 -6.01 -23.09 11.80
C ASN A 245 -6.95 -22.63 12.93
N ILE A 246 -7.58 -21.48 12.76
CA ILE A 246 -8.75 -21.06 13.54
C ILE A 246 -9.87 -20.82 12.54
N ASP A 247 -10.75 -21.81 12.38
CA ASP A 247 -11.84 -21.82 11.39
C ASP A 247 -13.19 -21.32 11.96
N ASP A 248 -13.22 -20.71 13.15
CA ASP A 248 -14.49 -20.38 13.84
C ASP A 248 -14.60 -18.88 14.19
N PHE A 249 -14.97 -18.07 13.18
CA PHE A 249 -15.29 -16.64 13.31
C PHE A 249 -16.81 -16.41 13.37
N SER A 250 -17.52 -17.10 14.25
CA SER A 250 -19.00 -17.07 14.29
C SER A 250 -19.62 -15.73 14.74
N ASP A 251 -18.82 -14.70 15.05
CA ASP A 251 -19.30 -13.39 15.55
C ASP A 251 -18.85 -12.22 14.64
N GLN A 252 -19.15 -12.34 13.35
CA GLN A 252 -18.88 -11.34 12.29
C GLN A 252 -19.41 -9.93 12.62
N ALA A 253 -20.44 -9.80 13.46
CA ALA A 253 -21.03 -8.51 13.80
C ALA A 253 -20.13 -7.64 14.69
N ALA A 254 -19.35 -8.24 15.59
CA ALA A 254 -18.39 -7.51 16.42
C ALA A 254 -17.14 -7.09 15.63
N LEU A 255 -16.74 -7.90 14.64
CA LEU A 255 -15.68 -7.55 13.68
C LEU A 255 -16.10 -6.40 12.76
N ASN A 256 -17.35 -6.40 12.28
CA ASN A 256 -17.86 -5.35 11.39
C ASN A 256 -18.04 -3.98 12.11
N GLU A 257 -18.30 -3.95 13.41
CA GLU A 257 -18.31 -2.68 14.19
C GLU A 257 -16.89 -2.14 14.48
N MET A 258 -15.86 -3.00 14.47
CA MET A 258 -14.45 -2.59 14.53
C MET A 258 -13.87 -2.20 13.15
N ALA A 259 -14.39 -2.78 12.07
CA ALA A 259 -13.98 -2.51 10.69
C ALA A 259 -14.22 -1.04 10.26
N GLY A 260 -15.15 -0.33 10.92
CA GLY A 260 -15.37 1.10 10.68
C GLY A 260 -14.25 2.03 11.19
N VAL A 261 -13.25 1.51 11.90
CA VAL A 261 -12.17 2.31 12.51
C VAL A 261 -10.77 1.79 12.16
N ILE A 262 -10.64 0.64 11.50
CA ILE A 262 -9.34 0.16 11.02
C ILE A 262 -9.16 0.71 9.61
N ALA A 263 -8.28 1.70 9.48
CA ALA A 263 -7.95 2.45 8.27
C ALA A 263 -7.28 1.60 7.14
N SER A 264 -7.62 0.31 7.04
CA SER A 264 -7.47 -0.56 5.87
C SER A 264 -7.46 -2.01 6.37
N ASP A 265 -8.19 -2.89 5.72
CA ASP A 265 -8.05 -4.35 5.87
C ASP A 265 -6.71 -4.85 5.26
N LEU A 266 -5.75 -3.94 5.02
CA LEU A 266 -4.47 -4.28 4.47
C LEU A 266 -3.67 -5.13 5.48
N PRO A 267 -2.93 -6.13 4.99
CA PRO A 267 -2.02 -6.92 5.82
C PRO A 267 -0.98 -6.03 6.53
N THR A 268 -0.11 -6.62 7.33
CA THR A 268 1.10 -5.92 7.80
C THR A 268 2.30 -6.32 6.93
N GLY A 269 3.39 -5.56 6.98
CA GLY A 269 4.63 -5.95 6.28
C GLY A 269 4.73 -5.45 4.84
N GLN A 270 4.03 -4.38 4.49
CA GLN A 270 4.21 -3.73 3.19
C GLN A 270 5.45 -2.86 3.14
N GLY A 271 5.94 -2.61 1.92
CA GLY A 271 6.93 -1.56 1.67
C GLY A 271 6.32 -0.17 1.86
N ILE A 272 5.38 0.20 0.99
CA ILE A 272 4.65 1.48 1.01
C ILE A 272 3.14 1.21 1.09
N VAL A 273 2.46 1.90 1.98
CA VAL A 273 0.99 1.91 2.08
C VAL A 273 0.48 3.34 1.99
N VAL A 274 -0.51 3.57 1.12
CA VAL A 274 -1.31 4.78 1.09
C VAL A 274 -2.78 4.38 1.16
N ALA A 275 -3.50 4.86 2.18
CA ALA A 275 -4.89 4.47 2.44
C ALA A 275 -5.80 5.62 2.84
N ASN A 276 -7.08 5.51 2.47
CA ASN A 276 -8.19 6.41 2.86
C ASN A 276 -7.90 7.89 2.64
N ALA A 277 -7.41 8.30 1.48
CA ALA A 277 -7.18 9.72 1.20
C ALA A 277 -8.54 10.46 1.05
N PRO A 278 -8.85 11.53 1.82
CA PRO A 278 -10.15 12.22 1.74
C PRO A 278 -10.29 13.21 0.57
N ASP A 279 -9.99 12.77 -0.65
CA ASP A 279 -10.05 13.48 -1.94
C ASP A 279 -8.87 14.41 -2.28
N ASN A 280 -8.51 14.47 -3.57
CA ASN A 280 -7.51 15.38 -4.19
C ASN A 280 -6.05 15.09 -3.85
N LEU A 281 -5.70 13.84 -3.56
CA LEU A 281 -4.33 13.39 -3.51
C LEU A 281 -3.72 13.31 -4.91
N ASN A 282 -2.61 14.02 -5.09
CA ASN A 282 -1.69 13.85 -6.21
C ASN A 282 -0.44 13.11 -5.71
N LEU A 283 -0.44 11.79 -5.88
CA LEU A 283 0.59 10.89 -5.40
C LEU A 283 1.56 10.50 -6.52
N THR A 284 2.85 10.68 -6.28
CA THR A 284 3.93 10.15 -7.12
C THR A 284 4.82 9.23 -6.30
N ILE A 285 5.02 8.00 -6.77
CA ILE A 285 5.96 7.02 -6.21
C ILE A 285 7.00 6.70 -7.28
N ASP A 286 8.21 7.24 -7.14
CA ASP A 286 9.22 7.22 -8.20
C ASP A 286 10.58 6.66 -7.75
N GLY A 287 11.18 5.77 -8.55
CA GLY A 287 12.58 5.38 -8.39
C GLY A 287 12.92 4.62 -7.09
N ASN A 288 11.95 4.04 -6.39
CA ASN A 288 12.19 3.34 -5.12
C ASN A 288 12.70 1.91 -5.36
N GLU A 289 13.54 1.40 -4.45
CA GLU A 289 13.92 -0.01 -4.35
C GLU A 289 13.17 -0.65 -3.17
N ILE A 290 12.24 -1.54 -3.47
CA ILE A 290 11.36 -2.19 -2.49
C ILE A 290 11.59 -3.69 -2.57
N ARG A 291 12.16 -4.31 -1.53
CA ARG A 291 12.51 -5.74 -1.63
C ARG A 291 12.39 -6.54 -0.35
N ASP A 292 12.12 -7.84 -0.51
CA ASP A 292 12.09 -8.81 0.58
C ASP A 292 11.07 -8.47 1.68
N ASN A 293 9.95 -7.81 1.32
CA ASN A 293 8.90 -7.43 2.26
C ASN A 293 7.90 -8.58 2.45
N HIS A 294 7.28 -8.67 3.63
CA HIS A 294 6.44 -9.82 4.01
C HIS A 294 4.99 -9.78 3.50
N SER A 295 4.62 -8.72 2.81
CA SER A 295 3.34 -8.56 2.12
C SER A 295 3.57 -7.81 0.80
N GLN A 296 2.74 -6.82 0.45
CA GLN A 296 2.88 -6.07 -0.80
C GLN A 296 4.14 -5.20 -0.86
N GLY A 297 4.67 -4.98 -2.06
CA GLY A 297 5.66 -3.94 -2.29
C GLY A 297 5.04 -2.56 -2.08
N ILE A 298 4.04 -2.23 -2.90
CA ILE A 298 3.20 -1.03 -2.79
C ILE A 298 1.74 -1.46 -2.64
N ALA A 299 1.05 -0.92 -1.65
CA ALA A 299 -0.39 -1.08 -1.47
C ALA A 299 -1.08 0.29 -1.48
N LEU A 300 -2.11 0.41 -2.33
CA LEU A 300 -3.00 1.56 -2.42
C LEU A 300 -4.41 1.07 -2.08
N ASP A 301 -5.08 1.73 -1.14
CA ASP A 301 -6.41 1.33 -0.68
C ASP A 301 -7.34 2.54 -0.50
N ASP A 302 -8.46 2.53 -1.23
CA ASP A 302 -9.50 3.55 -1.25
C ASP A 302 -8.93 4.98 -1.41
N LEU A 303 -8.56 5.31 -2.66
CA LEU A 303 -8.00 6.59 -3.09
C LEU A 303 -9.03 7.37 -3.94
N PRO A 304 -10.05 7.98 -3.33
CA PRO A 304 -11.14 8.68 -4.02
C PRO A 304 -10.67 9.93 -4.76
N ASP A 305 -11.10 10.06 -6.02
CA ASP A 305 -10.86 11.23 -6.87
C ASP A 305 -9.37 11.62 -7.05
N ASP A 306 -8.49 10.63 -6.94
CA ASP A 306 -7.04 10.83 -6.88
C ASP A 306 -6.32 10.60 -8.20
N THR A 307 -5.14 11.21 -8.31
CA THR A 307 -4.17 10.92 -9.36
C THR A 307 -2.95 10.25 -8.76
N VAL A 308 -2.71 9.00 -9.16
CA VAL A 308 -1.57 8.21 -8.69
C VAL A 308 -0.66 7.86 -9.86
N THR A 309 0.62 8.19 -9.71
CA THR A 309 1.68 7.86 -10.67
C THR A 309 2.75 7.01 -9.98
N ILE A 310 3.07 5.85 -10.56
CA ILE A 310 4.11 4.93 -10.07
C ILE A 310 5.12 4.69 -11.21
N THR A 311 6.36 5.14 -11.03
CA THR A 311 7.39 5.12 -12.09
C THR A 311 8.76 4.66 -11.62
N GLY A 312 9.52 3.99 -12.49
CA GLY A 312 10.94 3.68 -12.24
C GLY A 312 11.25 2.86 -10.99
N ASN A 313 10.28 2.21 -10.35
CA ASN A 313 10.50 1.46 -9.11
C ASN A 313 11.04 0.06 -9.40
N THR A 314 11.90 -0.45 -8.52
CA THR A 314 12.30 -1.86 -8.49
C THR A 314 11.62 -2.54 -7.33
N ILE A 315 10.75 -3.51 -7.59
CA ILE A 315 9.96 -4.23 -6.58
C ILE A 315 10.22 -5.73 -6.71
N THR A 316 10.79 -6.35 -5.68
CA THR A 316 11.16 -7.76 -5.78
C THR A 316 11.10 -8.55 -4.47
N GLY A 317 10.84 -9.85 -4.55
CA GLY A 317 10.94 -10.74 -3.38
C GLY A 317 9.89 -10.45 -2.31
N THR A 318 8.75 -9.85 -2.66
CA THR A 318 7.62 -9.79 -1.73
C THR A 318 7.18 -11.21 -1.40
N SER A 319 6.82 -11.46 -0.14
CA SER A 319 6.32 -12.76 0.31
C SER A 319 4.85 -12.68 0.70
N GLY A 320 4.12 -13.78 0.58
CA GLY A 320 2.70 -13.88 0.97
C GLY A 320 2.51 -14.50 2.35
N ALA A 321 3.35 -14.11 3.31
CA ALA A 321 3.44 -14.79 4.61
C ALA A 321 2.15 -14.71 5.45
N PHE A 322 1.14 -13.93 5.02
CA PHE A 322 -0.11 -13.74 5.75
C PHE A 322 -1.31 -13.89 4.83
N VAL A 323 -2.02 -15.02 4.92
CA VAL A 323 -3.38 -15.14 4.39
C VAL A 323 -4.31 -14.68 5.51
N ASN A 324 -4.83 -13.46 5.41
CA ASN A 324 -5.98 -13.08 6.23
C ASN A 324 -7.22 -13.66 5.56
N ASN A 325 -7.80 -14.71 6.15
CA ASN A 325 -8.99 -15.41 5.62
C ASN A 325 -10.22 -14.50 5.42
N ASN A 326 -10.20 -13.27 5.93
CA ASN A 326 -11.30 -12.32 5.79
C ASN A 326 -11.14 -11.33 4.64
N VAL A 327 -9.96 -11.20 4.02
CA VAL A 327 -9.72 -10.29 2.89
C VAL A 327 -9.59 -11.14 1.64
N SER A 328 -10.34 -10.79 0.58
CA SER A 328 -10.44 -11.62 -0.64
C SER A 328 -9.18 -11.63 -1.52
N PHE A 329 -8.04 -11.14 -1.00
CA PHE A 329 -6.78 -11.04 -1.73
C PHE A 329 -5.68 -11.83 -1.02
N SER A 330 -4.92 -12.57 -1.82
CA SER A 330 -3.64 -13.12 -1.40
C SER A 330 -2.66 -11.98 -1.08
N THR A 331 -1.60 -12.24 -0.32
CA THR A 331 -0.54 -11.27 -0.03
C THR A 331 0.70 -11.54 -0.86
N GLY A 332 1.61 -10.57 -0.97
CA GLY A 332 2.85 -10.75 -1.72
C GLY A 332 2.79 -10.28 -3.17
N GLN A 333 1.87 -9.37 -3.51
CA GLN A 333 1.90 -8.68 -4.80
C GLN A 333 3.07 -7.69 -4.87
N GLY A 334 3.59 -7.44 -6.08
CA GLY A 334 4.50 -6.30 -6.28
C GLY A 334 3.77 -4.97 -6.01
N ILE A 335 2.69 -4.73 -6.75
CA ILE A 335 1.79 -3.57 -6.59
C ILE A 335 0.36 -4.08 -6.43
N LEU A 336 -0.33 -3.61 -5.39
CA LEU A 336 -1.76 -3.81 -5.17
C LEU A 336 -2.45 -2.45 -5.11
N ALA A 337 -3.46 -2.25 -5.95
CA ALA A 337 -4.35 -1.10 -5.88
C ALA A 337 -5.79 -1.57 -5.74
N ILE A 338 -6.44 -1.23 -4.64
CA ILE A 338 -7.84 -1.54 -4.36
C ILE A 338 -8.61 -0.22 -4.31
N HIS A 339 -9.70 -0.15 -5.07
CA HIS A 339 -10.48 1.06 -5.21
C HIS A 339 -11.97 0.73 -5.22
N ALA A 340 -12.67 1.06 -4.14
CA ALA A 340 -14.07 0.70 -3.97
C ALA A 340 -15.03 1.83 -4.36
N ASN A 341 -14.60 3.10 -4.28
CA ASN A 341 -15.48 4.27 -4.34
C ASN A 341 -14.93 5.36 -5.27
N GLU A 342 -15.80 6.09 -5.97
CA GLU A 342 -15.41 7.30 -6.72
C GLU A 342 -14.43 7.06 -7.88
N ASN A 343 -13.69 8.08 -8.33
CA ASN A 343 -12.85 7.99 -9.53
C ASN A 343 -11.36 7.70 -9.20
N LEU A 344 -10.79 6.68 -9.82
CA LEU A 344 -9.35 6.40 -9.76
C LEU A 344 -8.66 6.80 -11.07
N ASN A 345 -7.62 7.64 -11.01
CA ASN A 345 -6.70 7.86 -12.13
C ASN A 345 -5.32 7.28 -11.79
N LEU A 346 -5.06 6.04 -12.23
CA LEU A 346 -3.84 5.30 -11.92
C LEU A 346 -2.94 5.17 -13.16
N THR A 347 -1.70 5.60 -13.04
CA THR A 347 -0.65 5.39 -14.04
C THR A 347 0.52 4.63 -13.42
N ILE A 348 0.84 3.46 -13.98
CA ILE A 348 2.03 2.66 -13.63
C ILE A 348 2.88 2.57 -14.88
N SER A 349 3.98 3.32 -14.95
CA SER A 349 4.71 3.47 -16.20
C SER A 349 6.21 3.66 -16.05
N GLU A 350 6.91 3.84 -17.17
CA GLU A 350 8.31 4.29 -17.20
C GLU A 350 9.25 3.36 -16.41
N ASP A 351 9.39 2.12 -16.90
CA ASP A 351 10.42 1.18 -16.47
C ASP A 351 10.33 0.68 -15.02
N ASN A 352 9.12 0.49 -14.45
CA ASN A 352 9.04 -0.30 -13.22
C ASN A 352 9.52 -1.74 -13.47
N GLN A 353 10.40 -2.25 -12.60
CA GLN A 353 10.94 -3.61 -12.62
C GLN A 353 10.33 -4.40 -11.47
N ILE A 354 9.36 -5.28 -11.79
CA ILE A 354 8.58 -6.02 -10.80
C ILE A 354 8.87 -7.50 -10.99
N SER A 355 9.60 -8.11 -10.05
CA SER A 355 10.07 -9.49 -10.24
C SER A 355 10.14 -10.34 -9.00
N ASP A 356 10.00 -11.65 -9.19
CA ASP A 356 10.21 -12.64 -8.15
C ASP A 356 9.34 -12.39 -6.90
N ASN A 357 8.11 -11.88 -7.11
CA ASN A 357 7.11 -11.65 -6.07
C ASN A 357 6.27 -12.92 -5.85
N PHE A 358 5.84 -13.16 -4.61
CA PHE A 358 5.16 -14.40 -4.23
C PHE A 358 3.85 -14.65 -4.98
N GLU A 359 3.08 -13.59 -5.26
CA GLU A 359 1.84 -13.63 -6.06
C GLU A 359 2.02 -12.79 -7.35
N ASP A 360 0.95 -12.19 -7.84
CA ASP A 360 0.90 -11.33 -9.02
C ASP A 360 1.89 -10.16 -8.98
N GLY A 361 2.37 -9.73 -10.14
CA GLY A 361 3.21 -8.54 -10.28
C GLY A 361 2.44 -7.25 -9.97
N ILE A 362 1.38 -6.98 -10.73
CA ILE A 362 0.47 -5.84 -10.52
C ILE A 362 -0.96 -6.37 -10.39
N VAL A 363 -1.67 -5.95 -9.35
CA VAL A 363 -3.11 -6.18 -9.17
C VAL A 363 -3.82 -4.85 -9.04
N VAL A 364 -4.85 -4.64 -9.85
CA VAL A 364 -5.78 -3.52 -9.70
C VAL A 364 -7.20 -4.05 -9.56
N VAL A 365 -7.87 -3.63 -8.49
CA VAL A 365 -9.24 -4.01 -8.20
C VAL A 365 -10.10 -2.76 -8.15
N VAL A 366 -11.17 -2.76 -8.94
CA VAL A 366 -12.12 -1.65 -9.04
C VAL A 366 -13.51 -2.15 -8.65
N GLY A 367 -14.16 -1.43 -7.74
CA GLY A 367 -15.48 -1.74 -7.23
C GLY A 367 -15.47 -2.59 -5.96
N ASP A 368 -16.65 -3.08 -5.60
CA ASP A 368 -16.90 -3.67 -4.29
C ASP A 368 -16.68 -5.18 -4.30
N LEU A 369 -15.98 -5.68 -3.27
CA LEU A 369 -15.83 -7.11 -3.00
C LEU A 369 -17.03 -7.69 -2.27
N VAL A 370 -17.77 -6.88 -1.50
CA VAL A 370 -18.89 -7.29 -0.64
C VAL A 370 -20.28 -6.91 -1.18
N GLY A 371 -20.36 -6.31 -2.37
CA GLY A 371 -21.58 -6.31 -3.20
C GLY A 371 -22.63 -5.21 -2.94
N GLY A 372 -22.27 -4.06 -2.39
CA GLY A 372 -23.17 -2.95 -2.05
C GLY A 372 -22.87 -1.59 -2.70
N LEU A 373 -21.67 -1.32 -3.19
CA LEU A 373 -21.32 0.01 -3.70
C LEU A 373 -21.59 0.16 -5.21
N THR A 374 -22.16 1.30 -5.59
CA THR A 374 -22.50 1.62 -6.98
C THR A 374 -21.70 2.81 -7.47
N GLY A 375 -20.92 2.62 -8.54
CA GLY A 375 -20.47 3.73 -9.38
C GLY A 375 -18.99 4.11 -9.31
N ALA A 376 -18.11 3.29 -8.74
CA ALA A 376 -16.66 3.51 -8.88
C ALA A 376 -16.29 3.60 -10.37
N THR A 377 -15.47 4.59 -10.74
CA THR A 377 -14.92 4.68 -12.08
C THR A 377 -13.41 4.68 -12.05
N ALA A 378 -12.78 4.19 -13.11
CA ALA A 378 -11.33 4.17 -13.18
C ALA A 378 -10.81 4.47 -14.60
N ALA A 379 -9.71 5.20 -14.64
CA ALA A 379 -8.81 5.33 -15.78
C ALA A 379 -7.43 4.79 -15.36
N ILE A 380 -7.01 3.70 -16.00
CA ILE A 380 -5.81 2.95 -15.64
C ILE A 380 -4.89 2.88 -16.86
N THR A 381 -3.63 3.27 -16.68
CA THR A 381 -2.57 3.10 -17.68
C THR A 381 -1.43 2.30 -17.08
N ILE A 382 -1.05 1.21 -17.75
CA ILE A 382 0.10 0.37 -17.39
C ILE A 382 1.01 0.30 -18.62
N ASP A 383 2.08 1.08 -18.65
CA ASP A 383 2.89 1.30 -19.85
C ASP A 383 4.40 1.15 -19.64
N GLY A 384 5.07 0.33 -20.47
CA GLY A 384 6.53 0.28 -20.48
C GLY A 384 7.17 -0.33 -19.23
N ASN A 385 6.51 -1.29 -18.58
CA ASN A 385 7.03 -1.97 -17.38
C ASN A 385 7.64 -3.34 -17.72
N ARG A 386 8.52 -3.84 -16.83
CA ARG A 386 9.09 -5.19 -16.89
C ARG A 386 8.58 -6.01 -15.71
N LEU A 387 7.82 -7.06 -15.99
CA LEU A 387 7.22 -7.95 -15.01
C LEU A 387 7.74 -9.38 -15.23
N THR A 388 8.53 -9.91 -14.29
CA THR A 388 9.19 -11.21 -14.50
C THR A 388 9.14 -12.15 -13.32
N ASN A 389 8.84 -13.43 -13.59
CA ASN A 389 8.85 -14.49 -12.58
C ASN A 389 7.97 -14.19 -11.35
N ASN A 390 6.81 -13.56 -11.51
CA ASN A 390 5.88 -13.40 -10.39
C ASN A 390 5.12 -14.72 -10.14
N GLY A 391 4.64 -14.93 -8.92
CA GLY A 391 4.09 -16.21 -8.47
C GLY A 391 5.15 -17.22 -7.98
N VAL A 392 6.26 -16.78 -7.37
CA VAL A 392 7.43 -17.67 -7.05
C VAL A 392 7.17 -18.72 -5.97
N ASP A 393 5.93 -18.92 -5.49
CA ASP A 393 5.72 -19.88 -4.41
C ASP A 393 6.26 -21.28 -4.78
N THR A 394 7.17 -21.76 -3.94
CA THR A 394 7.82 -23.06 -4.08
C THR A 394 7.03 -24.17 -3.39
N ASP A 395 6.00 -23.82 -2.62
CA ASP A 395 5.18 -24.78 -1.90
C ASP A 395 4.00 -25.25 -2.75
N ASP A 396 4.29 -26.23 -3.62
CA ASP A 396 3.33 -27.00 -4.42
C ASP A 396 2.22 -27.68 -3.58
N SER A 397 2.25 -27.54 -2.24
CA SER A 397 1.28 -28.11 -1.31
C SER A 397 0.13 -27.16 -0.91
N MET A 398 0.25 -25.85 -1.13
CA MET A 398 -0.76 -24.86 -0.73
C MET A 398 -1.69 -24.48 -1.88
N SER A 399 -2.60 -25.39 -2.22
CA SER A 399 -3.77 -25.19 -3.07
C SER A 399 -3.52 -24.96 -4.57
N ASN A 400 -4.49 -25.41 -5.37
CA ASN A 400 -4.49 -25.33 -6.83
C ASN A 400 -4.78 -23.90 -7.35
N ASP A 401 -4.63 -22.88 -6.50
CA ASP A 401 -5.08 -21.50 -6.71
C ASP A 401 -3.99 -20.48 -6.33
N ILE A 402 -2.71 -20.92 -6.27
CA ILE A 402 -1.60 -19.96 -6.22
C ILE A 402 -1.58 -19.23 -7.55
N ARG A 403 -1.89 -17.93 -7.49
CA ARG A 403 -1.89 -17.03 -8.63
C ARG A 403 -0.51 -16.38 -8.77
N GLY A 404 -0.23 -15.93 -9.98
CA GLY A 404 1.09 -15.44 -10.35
C GLY A 404 1.04 -14.78 -11.69
N ASP A 405 0.06 -13.90 -11.88
CA ASP A 405 -0.12 -13.14 -13.09
C ASP A 405 0.97 -12.07 -13.20
N GLY A 406 1.34 -11.70 -14.42
CA GLY A 406 2.09 -10.47 -14.63
C GLY A 406 1.25 -9.26 -14.20
N ILE A 407 0.12 -9.05 -14.87
CA ILE A 407 -0.83 -7.97 -14.61
C ILE A 407 -2.21 -8.56 -14.43
N ARG A 408 -2.90 -8.18 -13.37
CA ARG A 408 -4.26 -8.61 -13.07
C ARG A 408 -5.18 -7.44 -12.82
N ILE A 409 -6.28 -7.38 -13.55
CA ILE A 409 -7.32 -6.37 -13.41
C ILE A 409 -8.65 -7.05 -13.09
N ILE A 410 -9.25 -6.62 -11.98
CA ILE A 410 -10.52 -7.16 -11.50
C ILE A 410 -11.50 -6.00 -11.34
N ALA A 411 -12.64 -6.07 -12.02
CA ALA A 411 -13.74 -5.15 -11.78
C ALA A 411 -14.94 -5.94 -11.22
N ASN A 412 -15.41 -5.62 -10.02
CA ASN A 412 -16.47 -6.35 -9.33
C ASN A 412 -17.60 -5.41 -8.84
N GLY A 413 -18.85 -5.88 -8.89
CA GLY A 413 -20.02 -5.09 -8.50
C GLY A 413 -20.58 -4.29 -9.67
N ASN A 414 -20.65 -2.96 -9.58
CA ASN A 414 -21.07 -2.10 -10.71
C ASN A 414 -20.08 -0.95 -11.03
N PRO A 415 -18.76 -1.23 -11.16
CA PRO A 415 -17.77 -0.24 -11.54
C PRO A 415 -17.72 -0.02 -13.05
N VAL A 416 -17.16 1.11 -13.46
CA VAL A 416 -16.86 1.44 -14.86
C VAL A 416 -15.39 1.78 -15.02
N VAL A 417 -14.62 0.87 -15.61
CA VAL A 417 -13.25 1.14 -16.06
C VAL A 417 -13.34 1.74 -17.46
N ASN A 418 -13.38 3.07 -17.52
CA ASN A 418 -13.59 3.86 -18.74
C ASN A 418 -12.44 3.71 -19.74
N SER A 419 -11.22 3.54 -19.24
CA SER A 419 -10.03 3.32 -20.05
C SER A 419 -9.02 2.50 -19.27
N LEU A 420 -8.73 1.28 -19.75
CA LEU A 420 -7.64 0.44 -19.29
C LEU A 420 -6.64 0.26 -20.44
N ASN A 421 -5.51 0.95 -20.37
CA ASN A 421 -4.47 0.89 -21.40
C ASN A 421 -3.29 0.08 -20.87
N ILE A 422 -3.02 -1.10 -21.45
CA ILE A 422 -1.88 -1.95 -21.10
C ILE A 422 -0.94 -2.03 -22.31
N ASN A 423 0.14 -1.25 -22.27
CA ASN A 423 0.97 -1.02 -23.46
C ASN A 423 2.47 -1.23 -23.22
N ASN A 424 3.20 -1.66 -24.26
CA ASN A 424 4.67 -1.68 -24.26
C ASN A 424 5.32 -2.44 -23.09
N ASN A 425 4.61 -3.35 -22.41
CA ASN A 425 5.16 -4.08 -21.26
C ASN A 425 5.93 -5.32 -21.72
N MET A 426 6.95 -5.69 -20.96
CA MET A 426 7.66 -6.96 -21.07
C MET A 426 7.26 -7.85 -19.90
N ILE A 427 6.47 -8.89 -20.19
CA ILE A 427 5.88 -9.79 -19.20
C ILE A 427 6.43 -11.18 -19.46
N THR A 428 7.20 -11.76 -18.52
CA THR A 428 7.89 -13.03 -18.80
C THR A 428 8.01 -13.95 -17.60
N GLY A 429 7.76 -15.24 -17.81
CA GLY A 429 8.10 -16.27 -16.83
C GLY A 429 7.20 -16.31 -15.60
N ASN A 430 6.02 -15.67 -15.63
CA ASN A 430 5.13 -15.67 -14.47
C ASN A 430 4.39 -17.02 -14.34
N ARG A 431 4.01 -17.38 -13.11
CA ARG A 431 3.45 -18.69 -12.77
C ARG A 431 2.02 -18.90 -13.30
N ASP A 432 1.32 -17.82 -13.63
CA ASP A 432 -0.05 -17.89 -14.14
C ASP A 432 -0.15 -17.23 -15.52
N ASP A 433 -1.02 -16.23 -15.69
CA ASP A 433 -1.21 -15.53 -16.95
C ASP A 433 -0.17 -14.41 -17.14
N GLY A 434 0.05 -14.01 -18.38
CA GLY A 434 0.75 -12.74 -18.63
C GLY A 434 -0.10 -11.55 -18.18
N ILE A 435 -1.30 -11.43 -18.74
CA ILE A 435 -2.28 -10.40 -18.42
C ILE A 435 -3.65 -11.07 -18.20
N GLN A 436 -4.28 -10.79 -17.06
CA GLN A 436 -5.63 -11.23 -16.74
C GLN A 436 -6.55 -10.02 -16.56
N VAL A 437 -7.66 -9.96 -17.31
CA VAL A 437 -8.70 -8.94 -17.17
C VAL A 437 -10.05 -9.59 -16.94
N THR A 438 -10.64 -9.26 -15.80
CA THR A 438 -11.88 -9.88 -15.35
C THR A 438 -12.94 -8.83 -14.99
N ALA A 439 -14.17 -9.02 -15.48
CA ALA A 439 -15.32 -8.24 -15.07
C ALA A 439 -16.41 -9.13 -14.45
N ASP A 440 -16.89 -8.78 -13.26
CA ASP A 440 -17.97 -9.45 -12.54
C ASP A 440 -19.03 -8.44 -12.07
N GLY A 441 -20.17 -8.93 -11.61
CA GLY A 441 -21.39 -8.14 -11.43
C GLY A 441 -21.94 -7.53 -12.72
N LEU A 442 -22.16 -6.22 -12.70
CA LEU A 442 -22.50 -5.31 -13.79
C LEU A 442 -21.27 -4.49 -14.26
N ALA A 443 -20.06 -4.89 -13.86
CA ALA A 443 -18.84 -4.18 -14.21
C ALA A 443 -18.68 -4.01 -15.72
N GLN A 444 -18.16 -2.85 -16.12
CA GLN A 444 -17.85 -2.52 -17.50
C GLN A 444 -16.38 -2.13 -17.62
N ILE A 445 -15.65 -2.81 -18.49
CA ILE A 445 -14.24 -2.52 -18.79
C ILE A 445 -14.10 -2.20 -20.27
N THR A 446 -13.54 -1.03 -20.58
CA THR A 446 -13.03 -0.72 -21.92
C THR A 446 -11.51 -0.75 -21.88
N THR A 447 -10.90 -1.68 -22.62
CA THR A 447 -9.46 -1.94 -22.57
C THR A 447 -8.80 -1.94 -23.94
N ALA A 448 -7.59 -1.39 -23.99
CA ALA A 448 -6.65 -1.53 -25.09
C ALA A 448 -5.38 -2.23 -24.58
N ILE A 449 -5.04 -3.38 -25.18
CA ILE A 449 -3.85 -4.16 -24.85
C ILE A 449 -2.96 -4.18 -26.09
N SER A 450 -1.86 -3.43 -26.09
CA SER A 450 -1.05 -3.30 -27.30
C SER A 450 0.46 -3.26 -27.11
N ASN A 451 1.20 -3.73 -28.13
CA ASN A 451 2.66 -3.67 -28.17
C ASN A 451 3.36 -4.35 -26.98
N ASN A 452 2.70 -5.29 -26.29
CA ASN A 452 3.31 -6.03 -25.19
C ASN A 452 4.13 -7.21 -25.73
N THR A 453 5.22 -7.55 -25.04
CA THR A 453 5.97 -8.80 -25.22
C THR A 453 5.64 -9.72 -24.05
N ILE A 454 4.86 -10.77 -24.30
CA ILE A 454 4.37 -11.70 -23.29
C ILE A 454 4.92 -13.09 -23.61
N ASN A 455 5.78 -13.62 -22.75
CA ASN A 455 6.53 -14.83 -23.07
C ASN A 455 6.73 -15.76 -21.88
N GLN A 456 6.69 -17.07 -22.11
CA GLN A 456 7.04 -18.09 -21.09
C GLN A 456 6.20 -18.03 -19.80
N ASN A 457 4.97 -17.52 -19.83
CA ASN A 457 4.07 -17.68 -18.68
C ASN A 457 3.50 -19.11 -18.68
N ILE A 458 3.19 -19.66 -17.51
CA ILE A 458 2.79 -21.08 -17.42
C ILE A 458 1.37 -21.29 -17.97
N GLN A 459 0.47 -20.32 -17.83
CA GLN A 459 -0.89 -20.38 -18.38
C GLN A 459 -1.02 -19.53 -19.65
N GLU A 460 -1.99 -18.62 -19.74
CA GLU A 460 -2.26 -17.84 -20.93
C GLU A 460 -1.26 -16.68 -21.10
N GLY A 461 -1.11 -16.19 -22.33
CA GLY A 461 -0.53 -14.88 -22.55
C GLY A 461 -1.47 -13.77 -22.08
N ILE A 462 -2.72 -13.80 -22.56
CA ILE A 462 -3.77 -12.86 -22.18
C ILE A 462 -5.06 -13.63 -21.88
N PHE A 463 -5.65 -13.41 -20.71
CA PHE A 463 -6.96 -13.92 -20.35
C PHE A 463 -7.98 -12.78 -20.22
N LEU A 464 -9.11 -12.91 -20.92
CA LEU A 464 -10.26 -12.01 -20.80
C LEU A 464 -11.47 -12.82 -20.32
N GLY A 465 -11.96 -12.54 -19.11
CA GLY A 465 -12.98 -13.36 -18.47
C GLY A 465 -14.14 -12.59 -17.83
N ASN A 466 -15.30 -13.22 -17.74
CA ASN A 466 -16.29 -12.87 -16.72
C ASN A 466 -16.56 -14.11 -15.85
N VAL A 467 -16.52 -13.96 -14.53
CA VAL A 467 -16.52 -15.11 -13.62
C VAL A 467 -17.94 -15.64 -13.41
N VAL A 468 -18.96 -14.79 -13.23
CA VAL A 468 -20.28 -15.32 -12.85
C VAL A 468 -21.50 -14.56 -13.43
N THR A 469 -21.38 -13.30 -13.84
CA THR A 469 -22.56 -12.43 -14.06
C THR A 469 -22.56 -11.63 -15.39
N LEU A 470 -23.34 -10.55 -15.44
CA LEU A 470 -23.58 -9.62 -16.57
C LEU A 470 -22.41 -8.68 -16.88
N GLY A 471 -21.18 -9.05 -16.50
CA GLY A 471 -19.98 -8.26 -16.77
C GLY A 471 -19.77 -8.01 -18.25
N ARG A 472 -19.17 -6.88 -18.59
CA ARG A 472 -18.90 -6.49 -19.98
C ARG A 472 -17.47 -6.05 -20.16
N ILE A 473 -16.78 -6.67 -21.12
CA ILE A 473 -15.45 -6.26 -21.57
C ILE A 473 -15.53 -5.83 -23.05
N ILE A 474 -15.00 -4.65 -23.35
CA ILE A 474 -14.74 -4.17 -24.71
C ILE A 474 -13.23 -4.09 -24.84
N ALA A 475 -12.64 -4.99 -25.62
CA ALA A 475 -11.20 -5.15 -25.71
C ALA A 475 -10.69 -4.91 -27.13
N ASP A 476 -9.68 -4.07 -27.27
CA ASP A 476 -8.85 -3.93 -28.45
C ASP A 476 -7.46 -4.52 -28.18
N VAL A 477 -7.19 -5.70 -28.73
CA VAL A 477 -5.94 -6.45 -28.51
C VAL A 477 -5.15 -6.45 -29.80
N GLN A 478 -4.05 -5.70 -29.84
CA GLN A 478 -3.29 -5.49 -31.08
C GLN A 478 -1.79 -5.43 -30.93
N MET A 479 -1.05 -5.85 -31.96
CA MET A 479 0.41 -5.70 -32.04
C MET A 479 1.19 -6.35 -30.87
N ASN A 480 0.63 -7.33 -30.18
CA ASN A 480 1.33 -8.04 -29.11
C ASN A 480 2.20 -9.17 -29.66
N THR A 481 3.31 -9.47 -28.99
CA THR A 481 4.14 -10.64 -29.24
C THR A 481 3.92 -11.65 -28.12
N LEU A 482 3.24 -12.77 -28.40
CA LEU A 482 2.77 -13.76 -27.45
C LEU A 482 3.48 -15.11 -27.71
N MET A 483 4.55 -15.41 -26.98
CA MET A 483 5.42 -16.55 -27.29
C MET A 483 5.57 -17.55 -26.15
N ASN A 484 5.52 -18.85 -26.46
CA ASN A 484 5.89 -19.93 -25.54
C ASN A 484 5.13 -19.90 -24.19
N ASN A 485 3.90 -19.37 -24.15
CA ASN A 485 3.05 -19.52 -22.96
C ASN A 485 2.56 -20.98 -22.89
N GLY A 486 2.37 -21.53 -21.69
CA GLY A 486 2.03 -22.94 -21.52
C GLY A 486 0.59 -23.26 -21.94
N GLY A 487 -0.32 -22.29 -21.81
CA GLY A 487 -1.69 -22.31 -22.31
C GLY A 487 -1.85 -21.59 -23.66
N ASN A 488 -2.93 -20.84 -23.80
CA ASN A 488 -3.24 -20.11 -25.04
C ASN A 488 -2.45 -18.80 -25.14
N ALA A 489 -2.21 -18.32 -26.36
CA ALA A 489 -1.72 -16.96 -26.59
C ALA A 489 -2.68 -15.93 -26.00
N LEU A 490 -3.96 -16.12 -26.30
CA LEU A 490 -5.06 -15.37 -25.72
C LEU A 490 -6.25 -16.32 -25.53
N GLU A 491 -6.89 -16.20 -24.37
CA GLU A 491 -8.19 -16.78 -24.09
C GLU A 491 -9.22 -15.67 -23.84
N ALA A 492 -10.39 -15.79 -24.48
CA ALA A 492 -11.56 -14.98 -24.14
C ALA A 492 -12.73 -15.90 -23.76
N ASN A 493 -13.23 -15.74 -22.53
CA ASN A 493 -14.33 -16.51 -21.97
C ASN A 493 -15.35 -15.59 -21.27
N PRO A 494 -16.48 -15.25 -21.92
CA PRO A 494 -17.44 -14.30 -21.37
C PRO A 494 -18.26 -14.86 -20.19
N GLY A 495 -18.09 -16.13 -19.80
CA GLY A 495 -18.89 -16.76 -18.76
C GLY A 495 -20.38 -16.88 -19.10
N ALA A 496 -21.21 -17.21 -18.09
CA ALA A 496 -22.61 -17.59 -18.28
C ALA A 496 -23.51 -16.48 -18.87
N LEU A 497 -23.27 -15.23 -18.46
CA LEU A 497 -24.14 -14.09 -18.74
C LEU A 497 -23.38 -12.84 -19.19
N GLY A 498 -22.05 -12.92 -19.25
CA GLY A 498 -21.21 -11.79 -19.60
C GLY A 498 -21.11 -11.58 -21.10
N ASN A 499 -20.52 -10.45 -21.47
CA ASN A 499 -20.28 -10.10 -22.87
C ASN A 499 -18.84 -9.66 -23.07
N ILE A 500 -18.20 -10.17 -24.12
CA ILE A 500 -16.88 -9.71 -24.57
C ILE A 500 -17.01 -9.25 -26.02
N CYS A 501 -16.72 -7.97 -26.26
CA CYS A 501 -16.54 -7.39 -27.59
C CYS A 501 -15.05 -7.32 -27.88
N LEU A 502 -14.54 -8.15 -28.79
CA LEU A 502 -13.12 -8.29 -29.06
C LEU A 502 -12.75 -7.80 -30.46
N ASN A 503 -11.85 -6.82 -30.54
CA ASN A 503 -11.06 -6.53 -31.73
C ASN A 503 -9.67 -7.19 -31.55
N LEU A 504 -9.30 -8.07 -32.49
CA LEU A 504 -8.05 -8.84 -32.42
C LEU A 504 -7.30 -8.69 -33.75
N SER A 505 -6.21 -7.93 -33.77
CA SER A 505 -5.48 -7.62 -35.00
C SER A 505 -3.97 -7.55 -34.81
N ASP A 506 -3.19 -7.95 -35.80
CA ASP A 506 -1.73 -7.76 -35.86
C ASP A 506 -0.92 -8.34 -34.68
N ASN A 507 -1.50 -9.28 -33.92
CA ASN A 507 -0.78 -10.01 -32.88
C ASN A 507 0.06 -11.14 -33.47
N ASN A 508 1.29 -11.29 -32.99
CA ASN A 508 2.20 -12.36 -33.38
C ASN A 508 2.27 -13.41 -32.26
N SER A 509 1.84 -14.63 -32.56
CA SER A 509 1.93 -15.74 -31.62
C SER A 509 2.40 -17.05 -32.25
N ASN A 510 3.05 -17.88 -31.44
CA ASN A 510 3.39 -19.27 -31.74
C ASN A 510 2.53 -20.29 -30.96
N THR A 511 1.54 -19.83 -30.18
CA THR A 511 0.52 -20.66 -29.51
C THR A 511 -0.88 -20.28 -30.01
N ASP A 512 -1.90 -21.02 -29.57
CA ASP A 512 -3.26 -20.93 -30.09
C ASP A 512 -4.02 -19.71 -29.53
N TYR A 513 -4.98 -19.18 -30.29
CA TYR A 513 -5.98 -18.25 -29.78
C TYR A 513 -7.27 -19.02 -29.48
N LEU A 514 -7.72 -19.01 -28.22
CA LEU A 514 -8.93 -19.71 -27.79
C LEU A 514 -10.07 -18.73 -27.50
N LEU A 515 -11.13 -18.84 -28.29
CA LEU A 515 -12.34 -18.05 -28.14
C LEU A 515 -13.46 -19.00 -27.73
N ARG A 516 -13.76 -19.08 -26.43
CA ARG A 516 -14.74 -20.02 -25.90
C ARG A 516 -15.92 -19.33 -25.24
N ASN A 517 -17.08 -19.95 -25.37
CA ASN A 517 -18.28 -19.58 -24.65
C ASN A 517 -18.82 -20.85 -23.98
N ASP A 518 -18.35 -21.09 -22.76
CA ASP A 518 -18.63 -22.34 -22.01
C ASP A 518 -20.04 -22.35 -21.39
N ALA A 519 -20.79 -21.26 -21.56
CA ALA A 519 -22.10 -21.09 -20.97
C ALA A 519 -23.19 -21.95 -21.66
N MET A 520 -23.93 -22.72 -20.88
CA MET A 520 -25.16 -23.38 -21.36
C MET A 520 -26.32 -22.39 -21.62
N ILE A 521 -26.20 -21.16 -21.10
CA ILE A 521 -27.10 -20.01 -21.32
C ILE A 521 -26.34 -19.04 -22.23
N PRO A 522 -26.96 -18.33 -23.19
CA PRO A 522 -26.18 -17.53 -24.14
C PRO A 522 -25.59 -16.28 -23.47
N GLY A 523 -24.39 -16.39 -22.89
CA GLY A 523 -23.42 -15.29 -22.90
C GLY A 523 -23.02 -15.00 -24.36
N THR A 524 -22.50 -13.81 -24.66
CA THR A 524 -22.12 -13.50 -26.05
C THR A 524 -20.68 -13.04 -26.17
N LEU A 525 -19.90 -13.83 -26.90
CA LEU A 525 -18.61 -13.40 -27.44
C LEU A 525 -18.85 -12.88 -28.85
N LEU A 526 -18.54 -11.60 -29.08
CA LEU A 526 -18.55 -11.00 -30.41
C LEU A 526 -17.14 -10.58 -30.80
N VAL A 527 -16.68 -11.10 -31.94
CA VAL A 527 -15.44 -10.67 -32.57
C VAL A 527 -15.81 -9.65 -33.66
N VAL A 528 -15.41 -8.40 -33.47
CA VAL A 528 -15.90 -7.25 -34.26
C VAL A 528 -15.07 -7.03 -35.54
N ALA A 529 -13.85 -7.55 -35.60
CA ALA A 529 -12.93 -7.40 -36.74
C ALA A 529 -12.47 -8.76 -37.27
N PRO A 530 -12.06 -8.85 -38.56
CA PRO A 530 -11.44 -10.06 -39.07
C PRO A 530 -10.20 -10.38 -38.23
N ILE A 531 -10.17 -11.59 -37.66
CA ILE A 531 -9.02 -12.09 -36.92
C ILE A 531 -7.87 -12.23 -37.91
N ASN A 532 -6.96 -11.25 -37.89
CA ASN A 532 -5.76 -11.23 -38.69
C ASN A 532 -4.56 -11.34 -37.75
N PRO A 533 -4.31 -12.52 -37.16
CA PRO A 533 -3.11 -12.73 -36.38
C PRO A 533 -1.95 -12.62 -37.37
N GLY A 534 -1.07 -11.65 -37.18
CA GLY A 534 0.14 -11.51 -38.01
C GLY A 534 1.09 -12.71 -37.88
N GLY A 535 0.82 -13.64 -36.94
CA GLY A 535 1.57 -14.86 -36.67
C GLY A 535 0.80 -16.18 -36.90
N MET A 536 1.49 -17.30 -36.65
CA MET A 536 1.11 -18.66 -37.10
C MET A 536 0.12 -19.42 -36.18
N GLY A 537 -0.32 -18.84 -35.06
CA GLY A 537 -1.24 -19.48 -34.13
C GLY A 537 -2.63 -19.74 -34.74
N PRO A 538 -3.17 -20.97 -34.67
CA PRO A 538 -4.55 -21.23 -35.08
C PRO A 538 -5.55 -20.54 -34.14
N VAL A 539 -6.70 -20.16 -34.68
CA VAL A 539 -7.83 -19.64 -33.91
C VAL A 539 -8.85 -20.75 -33.73
N THR A 540 -9.10 -21.12 -32.48
CA THR A 540 -10.15 -22.09 -32.13
C THR A 540 -11.34 -21.35 -31.55
N MET A 541 -12.51 -21.48 -32.20
CA MET A 541 -13.77 -20.93 -31.71
C MET A 541 -14.66 -22.06 -31.18
N MET A 542 -15.07 -21.98 -29.93
CA MET A 542 -15.98 -22.92 -29.27
C MET A 542 -17.24 -22.19 -28.79
N GLY A 543 -18.40 -22.53 -29.35
CA GLY A 543 -19.69 -21.93 -28.99
C GLY A 543 -20.31 -21.07 -30.09
N VAL A 544 -21.43 -20.41 -29.77
CA VAL A 544 -22.16 -19.56 -30.71
C VAL A 544 -21.57 -18.14 -30.66
N VAL A 545 -20.97 -17.71 -31.77
CA VAL A 545 -20.61 -16.30 -32.00
C VAL A 545 -21.86 -15.60 -32.53
N GLY A 546 -22.45 -14.75 -31.69
CA GLY A 546 -23.68 -14.03 -31.99
C GLY A 546 -23.42 -12.55 -32.29
N ASN A 547 -24.22 -11.96 -33.19
CA ASN A 547 -24.16 -10.53 -33.48
C ASN A 547 -24.88 -9.75 -32.35
N VAL A 548 -24.13 -9.08 -31.47
CA VAL A 548 -24.70 -8.32 -30.34
C VAL A 548 -24.98 -6.88 -30.76
N PRO A 549 -26.20 -6.33 -30.58
CA PRO A 549 -26.55 -4.98 -31.01
C PRO A 549 -25.80 -3.79 -30.39
N ASN A 550 -24.76 -4.00 -29.56
CA ASN A 550 -24.17 -2.93 -28.75
C ASN A 550 -22.64 -2.96 -28.61
N CYS A 551 -21.90 -3.75 -29.41
CA CYS A 551 -20.45 -3.58 -29.48
C CYS A 551 -20.12 -2.36 -30.36
N PRO A 552 -19.51 -1.30 -29.81
CA PRO A 552 -19.21 -0.06 -30.54
C PRO A 552 -18.11 -0.24 -31.60
#